data_AF-A0A3L8Q0U5-F1
#
_entry.id   AF-A0A3L8Q0U5-F1
#
_cell.length_a   1.000
_cell.length_b   1.000
_cell.length_c   1.000
_cell.angle_alpha   90.00
_cell.angle_beta   90.00
_cell.angle_gamma   90.00
#
_symmetry.space_group_name_H-M   'P 1'
#
loop_
_entity.id
_entity.type
_entity.pdbx_description
1 polymer ?
#
loop_
_entity_poly.entity_id
_entity_poly.type
_entity_poly.pdbx_seq_one_letter_code
_entity_poly.pdbx_strand_id
1 'polypeptide(L)'
;MLEQYEMALDNWIENVVSNGDDDALFASGYLQGHIAVVLSELEVEGDSSLPALDSKIEVCMELAKDELEEDDLQLVKSAWSELRTDLELLK
;
A
#
# COMPACT_ATOMS: atom_id res chain seq x y z
N MET A 1 7.61 5.93 -13.27
CA MET A 1 8.81 5.39 -12.59
C MET A 1 8.35 4.84 -11.25
N LEU A 2 8.90 3.73 -10.76
CA LEU A 2 8.47 3.16 -9.47
C LEU A 2 8.76 4.09 -8.29
N GLU A 3 9.83 4.90 -8.38
CA GLU A 3 10.20 5.93 -7.38
C GLU A 3 9.05 6.89 -7.02
N GLN A 4 8.14 7.17 -7.95
CA GLN A 4 6.99 8.05 -7.68
C GLN A 4 5.99 7.42 -6.69
N TYR A 5 5.91 6.09 -6.68
CA TYR A 5 5.06 5.34 -5.75
C TYR A 5 5.71 5.28 -4.37
N GLU A 6 7.03 5.13 -4.30
CA GLU A 6 7.79 5.19 -3.05
C GLU A 6 7.65 6.56 -2.39
N MET A 7 7.84 7.65 -3.15
CA MET A 7 7.68 9.00 -2.61
C MET A 7 6.27 9.28 -2.12
N ALA A 8 5.24 8.78 -2.84
CA ALA A 8 3.86 8.96 -2.42
C ALA A 8 3.54 8.14 -1.17
N LEU A 9 4.03 6.91 -1.08
CA LEU A 9 3.94 6.07 0.11
C LEU A 9 4.59 6.74 1.31
N ASP A 10 5.81 7.26 1.17
CA ASP A 10 6.54 7.92 2.25
C ASP A 10 5.78 9.16 2.76
N ASN A 11 5.30 10.02 1.86
CA ASN A 11 4.52 11.20 2.24
C ASN A 11 3.21 10.82 2.94
N TRP A 12 2.54 9.77 2.46
CA TRP A 12 1.29 9.28 3.06
C TRP A 12 1.55 8.70 4.46
N ILE A 13 2.62 7.91 4.64
CA ILE A 13 3.03 7.38 5.95
C ILE A 13 3.40 8.51 6.90
N GLU A 14 4.14 9.53 6.47
CA GLU A 14 4.47 10.69 7.31
C GLU A 14 3.20 11.39 7.84
N ASN A 15 2.17 11.49 6.99
CA ASN A 15 0.88 12.05 7.39
C ASN A 15 0.14 11.15 8.39
N VAL A 16 0.11 9.83 8.16
CA VAL A 16 -0.49 8.86 9.09
C VAL A 16 0.23 8.86 10.43
N VAL A 17 1.57 8.91 10.44
CA VAL A 17 2.36 8.96 11.68
C VAL A 17 2.08 10.22 12.48
N SER A 18 1.82 11.34 11.80
CA SER A 18 1.59 12.62 12.46
C SER A 18 0.16 12.81 12.96
N ASN A 19 -0.83 12.22 12.28
CA ASN A 19 -2.24 12.54 12.48
C ASN A 19 -3.15 11.32 12.72
N GLY A 20 -2.67 10.11 12.47
CA GLY A 20 -3.42 8.86 12.59
C GLY A 20 -3.51 8.34 14.01
N ASP A 21 -4.43 7.40 14.21
CA ASP A 21 -4.56 6.61 15.44
C ASP A 21 -3.78 5.28 15.31
N ASP A 22 -3.85 4.46 16.35
CA ASP A 22 -3.14 3.18 16.42
C ASP A 22 -3.54 2.22 15.28
N ASP A 23 -4.81 2.25 14.87
CA ASP A 23 -5.35 1.44 13.77
C ASP A 23 -4.78 1.91 12.43
N ALA A 24 -4.72 3.23 12.21
CA ALA A 24 -4.09 3.80 11.02
C ALA A 24 -2.59 3.49 10.96
N LEU A 25 -1.87 3.60 12.08
CA LEU A 25 -0.45 3.26 12.18
C LEU A 25 -0.19 1.79 11.86
N PHE A 26 -1.03 0.89 12.40
CA PHE A 26 -0.98 -0.54 12.09
C PHE A 26 -1.18 -0.79 10.60
N ALA A 27 -2.26 -0.25 10.03
CA ALA A 27 -2.61 -0.47 8.63
C ALA A 27 -1.54 0.09 7.68
N SER A 28 -1.02 1.29 7.96
CA SER A 28 0.04 1.91 7.15
C SER A 28 1.34 1.12 7.21
N GLY A 29 1.73 0.62 8.39
CA GLY A 29 2.94 -0.18 8.56
C GLY A 29 2.86 -1.53 7.86
N TYR A 30 1.72 -2.21 7.96
CA TYR A 30 1.48 -3.48 7.25
C TYR A 30 1.52 -3.28 5.73
N LEU A 31 0.84 -2.25 5.23
CA LEU A 31 0.77 -1.94 3.80
C LEU A 31 2.14 -1.53 3.24
N GLN A 32 2.94 -0.75 3.99
CA GLN A 32 4.30 -0.36 3.60
C GLN A 32 5.16 -1.59 3.29
N GLY A 33 5.10 -2.62 4.14
CA GLY A 33 5.86 -3.85 3.95
C GLY A 33 5.51 -4.57 2.64
N HIS A 34 4.22 -4.71 2.36
CA HIS A 34 3.75 -5.35 1.12
C HIS A 34 4.08 -4.54 -0.13
N ILE A 35 3.91 -3.22 -0.08
CA ILE A 35 4.25 -2.35 -1.21
C ILE A 35 5.75 -2.43 -1.51
N ALA A 36 6.62 -2.44 -0.50
CA ALA A 36 8.06 -2.58 -0.73
C ALA A 36 8.42 -3.87 -1.48
N VAL A 37 7.77 -5.00 -1.14
CA VAL A 37 7.95 -6.28 -1.85
C VAL A 37 7.43 -6.17 -3.28
N VAL A 38 6.21 -5.67 -3.47
CA VAL A 38 5.57 -5.55 -4.78
C VAL A 38 6.35 -4.62 -5.71
N LEU A 39 6.87 -3.49 -5.22
CA LEU A 39 7.71 -2.60 -6.03
C LEU A 39 8.99 -3.29 -6.49
N SER A 40 9.62 -4.10 -5.62
CA SER A 40 10.79 -4.90 -6.00
C SER A 40 10.46 -5.94 -7.09
N GLU A 41 9.30 -6.60 -7.01
CA GLU A 41 8.86 -7.53 -8.05
C GLU A 41 8.60 -6.81 -9.39
N LEU A 42 7.92 -5.68 -9.34
CA LEU A 42 7.62 -4.85 -10.51
C LEU A 42 8.88 -4.30 -11.18
N GLU A 43 9.91 -3.97 -10.39
CA GLU A 43 11.21 -3.56 -10.92
C GLU A 43 11.85 -4.68 -11.74
N VAL A 44 11.80 -5.93 -11.25
CA VAL A 44 12.30 -7.11 -11.98
C VAL A 44 11.47 -7.40 -13.23
N GLU A 45 10.16 -7.20 -13.17
CA GLU A 45 9.23 -7.40 -14.29
C GLU A 45 9.32 -6.28 -15.34
N GLY A 46 9.88 -5.12 -14.98
CA GLY A 46 9.96 -3.94 -15.84
C GLY A 46 8.60 -3.25 -16.06
N ASP A 47 7.62 -3.47 -15.17
CA ASP A 47 6.30 -2.86 -15.23
C ASP A 47 6.15 -1.82 -14.11
N SER A 48 6.04 -0.55 -14.46
CA SER A 48 5.86 0.53 -13.50
C SER A 48 4.45 1.14 -13.56
N SER A 49 3.45 0.37 -13.96
CA SER A 49 2.08 0.84 -14.11
C SER A 49 1.28 0.71 -12.81
N LEU A 50 0.43 1.68 -12.54
CA LEU A 50 -0.46 1.66 -11.37
C LEU A 50 -1.39 0.43 -11.37
N PRO A 51 -1.95 -0.01 -12.52
CA PRO A 51 -2.72 -1.26 -12.57
C PRO A 51 -1.91 -2.51 -12.17
N ALA A 52 -0.62 -2.58 -12.48
CA ALA A 52 0.22 -3.70 -12.08
C ALA A 52 0.49 -3.72 -10.57
N LEU A 53 0.73 -2.54 -9.98
CA LEU A 53 0.83 -2.36 -8.53
C LEU A 53 -0.47 -2.77 -7.83
N ASP A 54 -1.61 -2.23 -8.28
CA ASP A 54 -2.93 -2.52 -7.71
C ASP A 54 -3.26 -4.02 -7.72
N SER A 55 -3.07 -4.67 -8.88
CA SER A 55 -3.30 -6.12 -9.03
C SER A 55 -2.46 -6.95 -8.04
N LYS A 56 -1.17 -6.62 -7.88
CA LYS A 56 -0.29 -7.35 -6.94
C LYS A 56 -0.66 -7.07 -5.49
N ILE A 57 -1.04 -5.85 -5.14
CA ILE A 57 -1.51 -5.53 -3.79
C ILE A 57 -2.82 -6.25 -3.47
N GLU A 58 -3.76 -6.36 -4.41
CA GLU A 58 -4.97 -7.16 -4.20
C GLU A 58 -4.64 -8.64 -3.91
N VAL A 59 -3.63 -9.21 -4.58
CA VAL A 59 -3.15 -10.57 -4.27
C VAL A 59 -2.58 -10.64 -2.85
N CYS A 60 -1.78 -9.66 -2.42
CA CYS A 60 -1.30 -9.59 -1.04
C CYS A 60 -2.46 -9.51 -0.03
N MET A 61 -3.51 -8.74 -0.32
CA MET A 61 -4.69 -8.62 0.54
C MET A 61 -5.48 -9.94 0.65
N GLU A 62 -5.52 -10.73 -0.42
CA GLU A 62 -6.15 -12.04 -0.38
C GLU A 62 -5.34 -13.03 0.48
N LEU A 63 -4.02 -12.98 0.41
CA LEU A 63 -3.13 -13.79 1.27
C LEU A 63 -3.18 -13.34 2.74
N ALA A 64 -3.33 -12.04 2.99
CA ALA A 64 -3.44 -11.48 4.33
C ALA A 64 -4.65 -12.01 5.13
N LYS A 65 -5.66 -12.60 4.47
CA LYS A 65 -6.79 -13.26 5.15
C LYS A 65 -6.37 -14.41 6.07
N ASP A 66 -5.22 -15.02 5.80
CA ASP A 66 -4.67 -16.10 6.62
C ASP A 66 -3.78 -15.56 7.77
N GLU A 67 -3.46 -14.26 7.76
CA GLU A 67 -2.57 -13.60 8.73
C GLU A 67 -3.28 -12.60 9.66
N LEU A 68 -4.36 -11.97 9.17
CA LEU A 68 -5.08 -10.90 9.84
C LEU A 68 -6.50 -11.32 10.22
N GLU A 69 -6.98 -10.78 11.33
CA GLU A 69 -8.40 -10.84 11.68
C GLU A 69 -9.23 -9.99 10.69
N GLU A 70 -10.55 -10.21 10.65
CA GLU A 70 -11.43 -9.54 9.67
C GLU A 70 -11.41 -8.01 9.80
N ASP A 71 -11.37 -7.49 11.04
CA ASP A 71 -11.33 -6.06 11.31
C ASP A 71 -10.00 -5.44 10.85
N ASP A 72 -8.87 -6.10 11.16
CA ASP A 72 -7.53 -5.66 10.75
C ASP A 72 -7.38 -5.66 9.22
N LEU A 73 -7.90 -6.69 8.55
CA LEU A 73 -7.91 -6.75 7.09
C LEU A 73 -8.72 -5.59 6.49
N GLN A 74 -9.84 -5.22 7.12
CA GLN A 74 -10.66 -4.10 6.67
C GLN A 74 -9.93 -2.76 6.83
N LEU A 75 -9.13 -2.58 7.90
CA LEU A 75 -8.27 -1.42 8.08
C LEU A 75 -7.24 -1.32 6.95
N VAL A 76 -6.51 -2.40 6.67
CA VAL A 76 -5.49 -2.43 5.60
C VAL A 76 -6.09 -2.17 4.22
N LYS A 77 -7.27 -2.73 3.91
CA LYS A 77 -7.98 -2.44 2.65
C LYS A 77 -8.39 -0.97 2.53
N SER A 78 -8.80 -0.37 3.63
CA SER A 78 -9.19 1.05 3.66
C SER A 78 -7.96 1.95 3.44
N ALA A 79 -6.85 1.61 4.09
CA ALA A 79 -5.55 2.27 3.89
C ALA A 79 -5.07 2.18 2.43
N TRP A 80 -5.19 1.01 1.80
CA TRP A 80 -4.85 0.87 0.37
C TRP A 80 -5.74 1.75 -0.52
N SER A 81 -7.05 1.79 -0.25
CA SER A 81 -7.97 2.63 -1.02
C SER A 81 -7.64 4.12 -0.91
N GLU A 82 -7.20 4.57 0.27
CA GLU A 82 -6.78 5.95 0.49
C GLU A 82 -5.50 6.26 -0.30
N LEU A 83 -4.44 5.48 -0.09
CA LEU A 83 -3.18 5.65 -0.80
C LEU A 83 -3.36 5.58 -2.33
N ARG A 84 -4.13 4.61 -2.82
CA ARG A 84 -4.40 4.46 -4.25
C ARG A 84 -5.04 5.71 -4.85
N THR A 85 -5.94 6.35 -4.12
CA THR A 85 -6.56 7.61 -4.57
C THR A 85 -5.49 8.69 -4.78
N ASP A 86 -4.52 8.80 -3.85
CA ASP A 86 -3.40 9.73 -4.00
C ASP A 86 -2.51 9.36 -5.20
N LEU A 87 -2.25 8.07 -5.42
CA LEU A 87 -1.48 7.59 -6.57
C LEU A 87 -2.14 7.91 -7.92
N GLU A 88 -3.46 7.84 -7.99
CA GLU A 88 -4.23 8.19 -9.20
C GLU A 88 -4.17 9.69 -9.55
N LEU A 89 -3.86 10.54 -8.56
CA LEU A 89 -3.71 11.99 -8.73
C LEU A 89 -2.31 12.42 -9.20
N LEU A 90 -1.31 11.53 -9.16
CA LEU A 90 0.08 11.79 -9.59
C LEU A 90 0.28 11.91 -11.13
N LYS A 91 -0.76 12.33 -11.87
CA LYS A 91 -0.75 12.42 -13.34
C LYS A 91 0.39 13.28 -13.91
#